data_AF-A0A484Y835-F1
#
_entry.id   AF-A0A484Y835-F1
#
_cell.length_a   1.000
_cell.length_b   1.000
_cell.length_c   1.000
_cell.angle_alpha   90.00
_cell.angle_beta   90.00
_cell.angle_gamma   90.00
#
_symmetry.space_group_name_H-M   'P 1'
#
loop_
_entity.id
_entity.type
_entity.pdbx_description
1 polymer ?
#
loop_
_entity_poly.entity_id
_entity_poly.type
_entity_poly.pdbx_seq_one_letter_code
_entity_poly.pdbx_strand_id
1 'polypeptide(L)' 'MYVLHHADSQICIMACRRNPEISETVKFWKGIWKPLAAVGFAATFAASIFHYVGVGPNRADEEENNLHEEKDEERK' A
#
# COMPACT_ATOMS: atom_id res chain seq x y z
N MET A 1 0.10 -26.08 -25.89
CA MET A 1 1.15 -26.02 -26.92
C MET A 1 0.45 -25.98 -28.27
N TYR A 2 0.78 -25.04 -29.14
CA TYR A 2 0.18 -24.93 -30.48
C TYR A 2 1.23 -25.30 -31.53
N VAL A 3 0.83 -26.03 -32.58
CA VAL A 3 1.71 -26.35 -33.72
C VAL A 3 1.31 -25.42 -34.86
N LEU A 4 2.25 -24.57 -35.28
CA LEU A 4 2.05 -23.59 -36.34
C LEU A 4 2.76 -24.07 -37.61
N HIS A 5 2.03 -24.12 -38.72
CA HIS A 5 2.58 -24.53 -40.03
C HIS A 5 3.62 -23.55 -40.59
N HIS A 6 3.60 -22.29 -40.16
CA HIS A 6 4.58 -21.27 -40.50
C HIS A 6 5.01 -20.57 -39.21
N ALA A 7 5.92 -21.18 -38.46
CA ALA A 7 6.44 -20.60 -37.22
C ALA A 7 7.32 -19.36 -37.46
N ASP A 8 7.87 -19.22 -38.68
CA ASP A 8 8.77 -18.13 -39.08
C ASP A 8 8.05 -16.90 -39.68
N SER A 9 6.81 -17.03 -40.15
CA SER A 9 6.06 -15.89 -40.69
C SER A 9 5.15 -15.28 -39.63
N GLN A 10 5.43 -14.02 -39.29
CA GLN A 10 4.75 -13.27 -38.25
C GLN A 10 3.34 -12.77 -38.67
N ILE A 11 2.67 -13.46 -39.61
CA ILE A 11 1.25 -13.18 -39.93
C ILE A 11 0.39 -13.87 -38.88
N CYS A 12 0.37 -13.13 -37.78
CA CYS A 12 -0.35 -13.29 -36.56
C CYS A 12 -1.83 -12.96 -36.79
N ILE A 13 -2.60 -13.90 -37.35
CA ILE A 13 -4.04 -13.71 -37.58
C ILE A 13 -4.88 -13.76 -36.29
N MET A 14 -4.30 -14.07 -35.12
CA MET A 14 -5.05 -14.19 -33.86
C MET A 14 -4.25 -13.86 -32.58
N ALA A 15 -3.38 -12.84 -32.60
CA ALA A 15 -2.72 -12.28 -31.40
C ALA A 15 -1.59 -13.11 -30.72
N CYS A 16 -0.85 -13.94 -31.46
CA CYS A 16 0.41 -14.52 -30.97
C CYS A 16 1.57 -13.49 -30.99
N ARG A 17 1.93 -12.96 -29.82
CA ARG A 17 3.12 -12.11 -29.65
C ARG A 17 4.38 -12.99 -29.72
N ARG A 18 5.34 -12.63 -30.57
CA ARG A 18 6.62 -13.36 -30.66
C ARG A 18 7.39 -13.16 -29.35
N ASN A 19 7.79 -14.26 -28.71
CA ASN A 19 8.47 -14.31 -27.42
C ASN A 19 7.72 -13.56 -26.29
N PRO A 20 6.57 -14.08 -25.81
CA PRO A 20 5.82 -13.43 -24.76
C PRO A 20 6.57 -13.50 -23.43
N GLU A 21 6.77 -12.35 -22.81
CA GLU A 21 7.31 -12.23 -21.46
C GLU A 21 6.37 -11.42 -20.57
N ILE A 22 6.49 -11.64 -19.27
CA ILE A 22 5.80 -10.81 -18.28
C ILE A 22 6.42 -9.41 -18.33
N SER A 23 5.60 -8.36 -18.41
CA SER A 23 6.07 -6.97 -18.36
C SER A 23 6.89 -6.71 -17.09
N GLU A 24 7.95 -5.91 -17.21
CA GLU A 24 8.82 -5.51 -16.10
C GLU A 24 8.04 -4.87 -14.94
N THR A 25 7.02 -4.05 -15.24
CA THR A 25 6.14 -3.48 -14.23
C THR A 25 5.41 -4.57 -13.44
N VAL A 26 4.97 -5.64 -14.13
CA VAL A 26 4.27 -6.77 -13.51
C VAL A 26 5.23 -7.59 -12.63
N LYS A 27 6.47 -7.79 -13.08
CA LYS A 27 7.51 -8.44 -12.27
C LYS A 27 7.84 -7.61 -11.02
N PHE A 28 7.91 -6.28 -11.13
CA PHE A 28 8.23 -5.40 -10.02
C PHE A 28 7.17 -5.43 -8.90
N TRP A 29 5.89 -5.14 -9.20
CA TRP A 29 4.86 -5.06 -8.16
C TRP A 29 4.51 -6.42 -7.52
N LYS A 30 4.67 -7.52 -8.26
CA LYS A 30 4.51 -8.89 -7.72
C LYS A 30 5.78 -9.44 -7.10
N GLY A 31 6.93 -8.84 -7.39
CA GLY A 31 8.23 -9.21 -6.86
C GLY A 31 8.56 -8.41 -5.61
N ILE A 32 9.58 -7.55 -5.70
CA ILE A 32 10.18 -6.87 -4.54
C ILE A 32 9.23 -5.96 -3.78
N TRP A 33 8.19 -5.45 -4.43
CA TRP A 33 7.23 -4.55 -3.79
C TRP A 33 6.49 -5.21 -2.62
N LYS A 34 6.17 -6.50 -2.72
CA LYS A 34 5.47 -7.25 -1.67
C LYS A 34 6.24 -7.35 -0.35
N PRO A 35 7.47 -7.88 -0.30
CA PRO A 35 8.23 -7.94 0.94
C PRO A 35 8.55 -6.54 1.47
N LEU A 36 8.81 -5.56 0.59
CA LEU A 36 9.06 -4.19 1.02
C LEU A 36 7.85 -3.59 1.73
N ALA A 37 6.65 -3.78 1.17
CA ALA A 37 5.40 -3.34 1.79
C ALA A 37 5.15 -4.06 3.12
N ALA A 38 5.42 -5.37 3.20
CA ALA A 38 5.27 -6.13 4.45
C ALA A 38 6.20 -5.63 5.55
N VAL A 39 7.47 -5.36 5.22
CA VAL A 39 8.45 -4.77 6.16
C VAL A 39 8.00 -3.38 6.59
N GLY A 40 7.59 -2.52 5.66
CA GLY A 40 7.09 -1.19 5.99
C GLY A 40 5.87 -1.23 6.91
N PHE A 41 4.93 -2.13 6.67
CA PHE A 41 3.75 -2.29 7.50
C PHE A 41 4.11 -2.75 8.92
N ALA A 42 4.97 -3.76 9.05
CA ALA A 42 5.46 -4.22 10.35
C ALA A 42 6.22 -3.11 11.10
N ALA A 43 7.07 -2.35 10.40
CA ALA A 43 7.79 -1.23 10.97
C ALA A 43 6.85 -0.13 11.47
N THR A 44 5.80 0.21 10.71
CA THR A 44 4.79 1.20 11.14
C THR A 44 4.06 0.74 12.40
N PHE A 45 3.64 -0.52 12.47
CA PHE A 45 3.00 -1.05 13.68
C PHE A 45 3.93 -0.99 14.88
N ALA A 46 5.18 -1.43 14.72
CA ALA A 46 6.17 -1.37 15.78
C ALA A 46 6.42 0.08 16.23
N ALA A 47 6.63 1.00 15.28
CA ALA A 47 6.84 2.42 15.58
C ALA A 47 5.66 3.02 16.34
N SER A 48 4.41 2.73 15.93
CA SER A 48 3.22 3.21 16.63
C SER A 48 3.13 2.70 18.07
N ILE A 49 3.40 1.41 18.30
CA ILE A 49 3.39 0.82 19.64
C ILE A 49 4.48 1.45 20.51
N PHE A 50 5.72 1.51 20.02
CA PHE A 50 6.83 2.09 20.76
C PHE A 50 6.66 3.59 21.00
N HIS A 51 6.11 4.33 20.04
CA HIS A 51 5.82 5.75 20.21
C HIS A 51 4.78 5.97 21.31
N TYR A 52 3.68 5.22 21.30
CA TYR A 52 2.64 5.36 22.32
C TYR A 52 3.14 4.99 23.71
N VAL A 53 3.87 3.89 23.87
CA VAL A 53 4.40 3.45 25.17
C VAL A 53 5.51 4.37 25.67
N GLY A 54 6.38 4.85 24.78
CA GLY A 54 7.53 5.67 25.14
C GLY A 54 7.21 7.15 25.39
N VAL A 55 6.30 7.73 24.60
CA VAL A 55 5.93 9.16 24.71
C VAL A 55 4.67 9.35 25.56
N GLY A 56 3.73 8.40 25.47
CA GLY A 56 2.44 8.48 26.14
C GLY A 56 1.36 9.13 25.27
N PRO A 57 0.09 9.01 25.69
CA PRO A 57 -1.05 9.63 25.00
C PRO A 57 -1.00 11.16 25.14
N ASN A 58 -1.39 11.87 24.07
CA ASN A 58 -1.72 13.28 24.18
C ASN A 58 -3.05 13.40 24.94
N ARG A 59 -3.04 14.08 26.08
CA ARG A 59 -4.25 14.40 26.85
C ARG A 59 -4.57 15.88 26.64
N ALA A 60 -5.85 16.22 26.53
CA ALA A 60 -6.26 17.61 26.69
C ALA A 60 -5.96 18.00 28.14
N ASP A 61 -5.37 19.17 28.33
CA ASP A 61 -5.18 19.74 29.65
C ASP A 61 -6.58 20.02 30.24
N GLU A 62 -6.78 19.85 31.56
CA GLU A 62 -8.11 20.05 32.18
C GLU A 62 -8.69 21.44 31.86
N GLU A 63 -7.86 22.46 31.66
CA GLU A 63 -8.27 23.79 31.17
C GLU A 63 -8.85 23.77 29.74
N GLU A 64 -8.29 23.00 28.81
CA GLU A 64 -8.77 22.93 27.42
C GLU A 64 -10.11 22.19 27.32
N ASN A 65 -10.32 21.16 28.16
CA ASN A 65 -11.58 20.43 28.22
C ASN A 65 -12.72 21.31 28.78
N ASN A 66 -12.45 22.06 29.85
CA ASN A 66 -13.42 23.01 30.43
C ASN A 66 -13.79 24.13 29.43
N LEU A 67 -12.84 24.64 28.63
CA LEU A 67 -13.11 25.64 27.60
C LEU A 67 -14.02 25.12 26.46
N HIS A 68 -13.94 23.83 26.13
CA HIS A 68 -14.81 23.21 25.14
C HIS A 68 -16.22 22.93 25.70
N GLU A 69 -16.32 22.46 26.94
CA GLU A 69 -17.63 22.29 27.60
C GLU A 69 -18.38 23.62 27.77
N GLU A 70 -17.70 24.69 28.20
CA GLU A 70 -18.29 26.03 28.37
C GLU A 70 -18.82 26.59 27.03
N LYS A 71 -18.05 26.44 25.95
CA LYS A 71 -18.45 26.89 24.60
C LYS A 71 -19.63 26.11 24.01
N ASP A 72 -19.77 24.85 24.37
CA ASP A 72 -20.88 23.99 23.92
C ASP A 72 -22.15 24.21 24.74
N GLU A 73 -22.04 24.70 25.98
CA GLU A 73 -23.16 25.17 26.78
C GLU A 73 -23.66 26.55 26.36
N GLU A 74 -22.77 27.50 26.05
CA GLU A 74 -23.15 28.86 25.59
C GLU A 74 -23.89 28.86 24.23
N ARG A 75 -23.70 27.81 23.43
CA ARG A 75 -24.32 27.65 22.09
C ARG A 75 -25.71 27.01 22.12
N LYS A 76 -26.21 26.54 23.28
CA LYS A 76 -27.54 25.91 23.42
C LYS A 76 -28.59 26.88 23.93
#